data_AF-A0A0S4RHS1-F1
#
_entry.id   AF-A0A0S4RHS1-F1
#
_cell.length_a   1.000
_cell.length_b   1.000
_cell.length_c   1.000
_cell.angle_alpha   90.00
_cell.angle_beta   90.00
_cell.angle_gamma   90.00
#
_symmetry.space_group_name_H-M   'P 1'
#
loop_
_entity.id
_entity.type
_entity.pdbx_description
1 polymer ?
#
loop_
_entity_poly.entity_id
_entity_poly.type
_entity_poly.pdbx_seq_one_letter_code
_entity_poly.pdbx_strand_id
1 'polypeptide(L)'
;MFLGSKFNLDEKAKDVSSKALFWQGFMSSNPKAWAFFTALFPLFIDSVSPFGIRLYMMILVLMFIEIIDFNIYALGGVAFKKLLKTKAYLIERVSAVLIAIIAVMMIIERF
;
A
#
# COMPACT_ATOMS: atom_id res chain seq x y z
N MET A 1 -13.55 -7.55 22.84
CA MET A 1 -12.79 -8.77 22.51
C MET A 1 -11.50 -8.39 21.77
N PHE A 2 -10.65 -7.58 22.40
CA PHE A 2 -9.32 -7.19 21.92
C PHE A 2 -8.32 -7.48 23.05
N LEU A 3 -8.35 -8.71 23.57
CA LEU A 3 -7.34 -9.15 24.52
C LEU A 3 -6.05 -9.36 23.74
N GLY A 4 -4.98 -8.71 24.22
CA GLY A 4 -3.71 -8.56 23.54
C GLY A 4 -3.17 -9.88 22.98
N SER A 5 -3.35 -10.06 21.66
CA SER A 5 -2.47 -10.94 20.91
C SER A 5 -1.09 -10.34 21.04
N LYS A 6 -0.25 -10.90 21.91
CA LYS A 6 1.18 -10.58 21.95
C LYS A 6 1.68 -10.77 20.53
N PHE A 7 1.94 -9.68 19.83
CA PHE A 7 2.41 -9.70 18.45
C PHE A 7 3.79 -10.37 18.46
N ASN A 8 3.81 -11.67 18.19
CA ASN A 8 4.98 -12.50 18.42
C ASN A 8 5.87 -12.42 17.18
N LEU A 9 6.72 -11.39 17.14
CA LEU A 9 7.61 -11.08 16.02
C LEU A 9 8.70 -12.14 15.76
N ASP A 10 8.77 -13.17 16.61
CA ASP A 10 9.66 -14.31 16.48
C ASP A 10 8.96 -15.55 15.89
N GLU A 11 7.70 -15.45 15.49
CA GLU A 11 7.07 -16.46 14.63
C GLU A 11 7.83 -16.51 13.30
N LYS A 12 8.53 -17.63 13.06
CA LYS A 12 9.25 -17.84 11.80
C LYS A 12 8.25 -17.75 10.65
N ALA A 13 8.62 -16.98 9.62
CA ALA A 13 7.82 -16.87 8.41
C ALA A 13 7.46 -18.28 7.92
N LYS A 14 6.16 -18.57 7.87
CA LYS A 14 5.64 -19.84 7.38
C LYS A 14 6.19 -20.05 5.97
N ASP A 15 6.63 -21.26 5.66
CA ASP A 15 7.13 -21.59 4.33
C ASP A 15 5.95 -21.61 3.35
N VAL A 16 5.66 -20.46 2.74
CA VAL A 16 4.54 -20.27 1.82
C VAL A 16 5.02 -20.56 0.40
N SER A 17 4.34 -21.47 -0.29
CA SER A 17 4.63 -21.79 -1.69
C SER A 17 4.53 -20.56 -2.59
N SER A 18 5.44 -20.41 -3.56
CA SER A 18 5.42 -19.31 -4.54
C SER A 18 4.11 -19.19 -5.31
N LYS A 19 3.43 -20.32 -5.55
CA LYS A 19 2.09 -20.33 -6.18
C LYS A 19 1.04 -19.68 -5.28
N ALA A 20 1.12 -19.93 -3.96
CA ALA A 20 0.20 -19.33 -3.01
C ALA A 20 0.45 -17.83 -2.88
N LEU A 21 1.71 -17.38 -2.89
CA LEU A 21 2.04 -15.94 -2.92
C LEU A 21 1.53 -15.24 -4.19
N PHE A 22 1.68 -15.88 -5.37
CA PHE A 22 1.14 -15.36 -6.62
C PHE A 22 -0.39 -15.19 -6.54
N TRP A 23 -1.10 -16.24 -6.11
CA TRP A 23 -2.56 -16.17 -5.99
C TRP A 23 -3.03 -15.19 -4.93
N GLN A 24 -2.30 -15.09 -3.81
CA GLN A 24 -2.58 -14.09 -2.78
C GLN A 24 -2.48 -12.68 -3.36
N GLY A 25 -1.38 -12.36 -4.05
CA GLY A 25 -1.18 -11.05 -4.68
C GLY A 25 -2.20 -10.76 -5.78
N PHE A 26 -2.51 -11.75 -6.61
CA PHE A 26 -3.51 -11.64 -7.67
C PHE A 26 -4.90 -11.35 -7.09
N MET A 27 -5.34 -12.09 -6.08
CA MET A 27 -6.66 -11.89 -5.47
C MET A 27 -6.74 -10.61 -4.61
N SER A 28 -5.63 -10.18 -4.00
CA SER A 28 -5.57 -8.94 -3.22
C SER A 28 -5.39 -7.69 -4.08
N SER A 29 -5.22 -7.84 -5.40
CA SER A 29 -5.07 -6.71 -6.31
C SER A 29 -6.31 -5.82 -6.23
N ASN A 30 -6.11 -4.51 -6.07
CA ASN A 30 -7.20 -3.56 -5.90
C ASN A 30 -7.81 -3.19 -7.26
N PRO A 31 -9.01 -3.68 -7.63
CA PRO A 31 -9.61 -3.40 -8.93
C PRO A 31 -9.89 -1.90 -9.12
N LYS A 32 -10.08 -1.15 -8.02
CA LYS A 32 -10.25 0.30 -8.05
C LYS A 32 -8.98 1.02 -8.50
N ALA A 33 -7.81 0.52 -8.10
CA ALA A 33 -6.53 1.08 -8.54
C ALA A 33 -6.32 0.83 -10.04
N TRP A 34 -6.64 -0.36 -10.53
CA TRP A 34 -6.55 -0.67 -11.96
C TRP A 34 -7.47 0.22 -12.80
N ALA A 35 -8.73 0.41 -12.36
CA ALA A 35 -9.67 1.33 -12.99
C ALA A 35 -9.22 2.80 -12.96
N PHE A 36 -8.55 3.23 -11.88
CA PHE A 36 -7.96 4.55 -11.80
C PHE A 36 -6.83 4.73 -12.83
N PHE A 37 -5.92 3.76 -12.96
CA PHE A 37 -4.86 3.83 -13.96
C PHE A 37 -5.42 3.82 -15.38
N THR A 38 -6.40 2.97 -15.70
CA THR A 38 -7.07 2.97 -17.01
C THR A 38 -7.73 4.31 -17.34
N ALA A 39 -8.29 5.01 -16.34
CA ALA A 39 -8.83 6.36 -16.50
C ALA A 39 -7.76 7.43 -16.71
N LEU A 40 -6.51 7.21 -16.24
CA LEU A 40 -5.40 8.14 -16.46
C LEU A 40 -4.80 8.01 -17.87
N PHE A 41 -4.77 6.81 -18.47
CA PHE A 41 -4.16 6.60 -19.80
C PHE A 41 -4.62 7.58 -20.88
N PRO A 42 -5.93 7.90 -21.05
CA PRO A 42 -6.39 8.87 -22.04
C PRO A 42 -5.71 10.24 -21.94
N LEU A 43 -5.27 10.65 -20.75
CA LEU A 43 -4.59 11.93 -20.54
C LEU A 43 -3.18 11.97 -21.16
N PHE A 44 -2.60 10.81 -21.45
CA PHE A 44 -1.23 10.67 -21.94
C PHE A 44 -1.14 10.08 -23.36
N ILE A 45 -2.30 9.77 -23.97
CA ILE A 45 -2.41 9.30 -25.35
C ILE A 45 -2.59 10.51 -26.27
N ASP A 46 -1.70 10.67 -27.25
CA ASP A 46 -1.83 11.69 -28.30
C ASP A 46 -2.73 11.18 -29.44
N SER A 47 -3.54 12.08 -30.02
CA SER A 47 -4.50 11.73 -31.08
C SER A 47 -3.85 11.31 -32.40
N VAL A 48 -2.62 11.78 -32.66
CA VAL A 48 -1.87 11.50 -33.89
C VAL A 48 -0.96 10.28 -33.73
N SER A 49 -0.39 10.07 -32.53
CA SER A 49 0.48 8.93 -32.22
C SER A 49 0.15 8.38 -30.82
N PRO A 50 -0.79 7.42 -30.72
CA PRO A 50 -1.26 6.90 -29.43
C PRO A 50 -0.16 6.25 -28.57
N PHE A 51 0.88 5.73 -29.21
CA PHE A 51 2.06 5.12 -28.57
C PHE A 51 3.30 6.01 -28.70
N GLY A 52 3.10 7.32 -28.65
CA GLY A 52 4.18 8.30 -28.72
C GLY A 52 5.01 8.41 -27.44
N ILE A 53 5.98 9.33 -27.46
CA ILE A 53 6.92 9.58 -26.37
C ILE A 53 6.26 9.89 -25.02
N ARG A 54 5.07 10.53 -25.04
CA ARG A 54 4.32 10.92 -23.84
C ARG A 54 3.90 9.73 -22.99
N LEU A 55 3.43 8.66 -23.62
CA LEU A 55 3.07 7.41 -22.94
C LEU A 55 4.31 6.74 -22.34
N TYR A 56 5.43 6.70 -23.08
CA TYR A 56 6.68 6.14 -22.57
C TYR A 56 7.21 6.92 -21.37
N MET A 57 7.17 8.25 -21.40
CA MET A 57 7.57 9.07 -20.26
C MET A 57 6.68 8.83 -19.04
N MET A 58 5.36 8.70 -19.23
CA MET A 58 4.44 8.37 -18.14
C MET A 58 4.78 7.02 -17.50
N ILE A 59 4.98 5.97 -18.30
CA ILE A 59 5.33 4.64 -17.81
C ILE A 59 6.66 4.67 -17.04
N LEU A 60 7.66 5.38 -17.56
CA LEU A 60 8.95 5.53 -16.87
C LEU A 60 8.78 6.21 -15.51
N VAL A 61 8.04 7.32 -15.44
CA VAL A 61 7.78 8.03 -14.18
C VAL A 61 7.05 7.14 -13.19
N LEU A 62 6.00 6.43 -13.62
CA LEU A 62 5.27 5.47 -12.78
C LEU A 62 6.21 4.37 -12.27
N MET A 63 7.05 3.82 -13.12
CA MET A 63 7.99 2.77 -12.74
C MET A 63 9.02 3.27 -11.72
N PHE A 64 9.52 4.50 -11.87
CA PHE A 64 10.43 5.10 -10.89
C PHE A 64 9.76 5.32 -9.53
N ILE A 65 8.53 5.85 -9.52
CA ILE A 65 7.76 6.05 -8.29
C ILE A 65 7.49 4.71 -7.61
N GLU A 66 7.05 3.70 -8.36
CA GLU A 66 6.76 2.35 -7.84
C GLU A 66 8.01 1.72 -7.20
N ILE A 67 9.16 1.86 -7.84
CA ILE A 67 10.44 1.38 -7.30
C ILE A 67 10.77 2.12 -6.00
N ILE A 68 10.64 3.45 -5.96
CA ILE A 68 10.92 4.25 -4.76
C ILE A 68 9.98 3.83 -3.62
N ASP A 69 8.68 3.72 -3.89
CA ASP A 69 7.67 3.38 -2.89
C ASP A 69 7.89 1.98 -2.31
N PHE A 70 8.20 0.97 -3.14
CA PHE A 70 8.53 -0.36 -2.64
C PHE A 70 9.83 -0.40 -1.85
N ASN A 71 10.84 0.39 -2.23
CA ASN A 71 12.08 0.48 -1.46
C ASN A 71 11.85 1.14 -0.10
N ILE A 72 11.09 2.24 -0.07
CA ILE A 72 10.70 2.90 1.20
C ILE A 72 9.91 1.93 2.07
N TYR A 73 8.97 1.17 1.49
CA TYR A 73 8.19 0.17 2.22
C TYR A 73 9.08 -0.95 2.79
N ALA A 74 10.00 -1.49 1.99
CA ALA A 74 10.91 -2.55 2.43
C ALA A 74 11.87 -2.07 3.54
N LEU A 75 12.49 -0.90 3.35
CA LEU A 75 13.40 -0.30 4.34
C LEU A 75 12.66 0.09 5.62
N GLY A 76 11.47 0.70 5.47
CA GLY A 76 10.57 1.02 6.56
C GLY A 76 10.19 -0.23 7.36
N GLY A 77 9.86 -1.34 6.68
CA GLY A 77 9.56 -2.61 7.32
C GLY A 77 10.70 -3.15 8.18
N VAL A 78 11.95 -3.02 7.74
CA VAL A 78 13.14 -3.41 8.55
C VAL A 78 13.29 -2.53 9.78
N ALA A 79 13.10 -1.21 9.65
CA ALA A 79 13.13 -0.27 10.77
C ALA A 79 12.00 -0.56 11.76
N PHE A 80 10.78 -0.76 11.27
CA PHE A 80 9.61 -1.08 12.08
C PHE A 80 9.73 -2.43 12.76
N LYS A 81 10.34 -3.45 12.14
CA LYS A 81 10.58 -4.74 12.81
C LYS A 81 11.35 -4.59 14.11
N LYS A 82 12.34 -3.68 14.15
CA LYS A 82 13.09 -3.38 15.39
C LYS A 82 12.25 -2.56 16.37
N LEU A 83 11.53 -1.54 15.89
CA LEU A 83 10.74 -0.64 16.73
C LEU A 83 9.53 -1.34 17.37
N LEU A 84 8.85 -2.21 16.61
CA LEU A 84 7.68 -2.97 17.03
C LEU A 84 7.98 -4.00 18.11
N LYS A 85 9.20 -4.57 18.14
CA LYS A 85 9.61 -5.50 19.22
C LYS A 85 9.48 -4.90 20.61
N THR A 86 9.68 -3.59 20.74
CA THR A 86 9.67 -2.91 22.04
C THR A 86 8.50 -1.94 22.19
N LYS A 87 7.99 -1.39 21.09
CA LYS A 87 7.03 -0.28 21.11
C LYS A 87 5.78 -0.49 20.25
N ALA A 88 5.33 -1.74 20.05
CA ALA A 88 4.11 -2.05 19.30
C ALA A 88 2.88 -1.23 19.76
N TYR A 89 2.75 -0.97 21.06
CA TYR A 89 1.65 -0.16 21.62
C TYR A 89 1.57 1.27 21.06
N LEU A 90 2.69 1.85 20.57
CA LEU A 90 2.66 3.16 19.93
C LEU A 90 1.90 3.11 18.60
N ILE A 91 2.07 2.05 17.81
CA ILE A 91 1.36 1.88 16.54
C ILE A 91 -0.13 1.68 16.80
N GLU A 92 -0.50 0.91 17.82
CA GLU A 92 -1.89 0.73 18.22
C GLU A 92 -2.54 2.07 18.62
N ARG A 93 -1.83 2.87 19.43
CA ARG A 93 -2.33 4.17 19.88
C ARG A 93 -2.46 5.18 18.74
N VAL A 94 -1.46 5.25 17.85
CA VAL A 94 -1.52 6.13 16.67
C VAL A 94 -2.65 5.71 15.74
N SER A 95 -2.78 4.41 15.47
CA SER A 95 -3.87 3.87 14.64
C SER A 95 -5.24 4.21 15.22
N ALA A 96 -5.42 4.04 16.54
CA ALA A 96 -6.67 4.38 17.21
C ALA A 96 -7.00 5.87 17.12
N VAL A 97 -6.00 6.76 17.30
CA VAL A 97 -6.18 8.20 17.16
C VAL A 97 -6.55 8.58 15.73
N LEU A 98 -5.88 7.99 14.72
CA LEU A 98 -6.20 8.24 13.31
C LEU A 98 -7.63 7.82 12.97
N ILE A 99 -8.06 6.64 13.43
CA ILE A 99 -9.44 6.17 13.23
C ILE A 99 -10.44 7.11 13.90
N ALA A 100 -10.15 7.58 15.12
CA ALA A 100 -11.02 8.53 15.82
C ALA A 100 -11.11 9.88 15.08
N ILE A 101 -10.00 10.38 14.54
CA ILE A 101 -9.99 11.61 13.72
C ILE A 101 -10.86 11.43 12.48
N ILE A 102 -10.69 10.32 11.75
CA ILE A 102 -11.51 10.03 10.57
C ILE A 102 -12.98 9.95 10.95
N ALA A 103 -13.33 9.29 12.05
CA ALA A 103 -14.70 9.18 12.52
C ALA A 103 -15.32 10.56 12.84
N VAL A 104 -14.57 11.45 13.50
CA VAL A 104 -15.02 12.82 13.78
C VAL A 104 -15.18 13.63 12.49
N MET A 105 -14.21 13.56 11.58
CA MET A 105 -14.31 14.21 10.26
C MET A 105 -15.56 13.75 9.50
N MET A 106 -15.81 12.44 9.47
CA MET A 106 -17.00 11.89 8.81
C MET A 106 -18.32 12.35 9.45
N ILE A 107 -18.36 12.61 10.77
CA ILE A 107 -19.55 13.16 11.43
C ILE A 107 -19.76 14.63 11.04
N ILE A 108 -18.67 15.40 10.95
CA ILE A 108 -18.71 16.82 10.59
C ILE A 108 -19.10 17.00 9.12
N GLU A 109 -18.51 16.26 8.18
CA GLU A 109 -18.79 16.35 6.74
C GLU A 109 -20.17 15.82 6.34
N ARG A 110 -20.88 15.13 7.24
CA ARG A 110 -22.20 14.55 6.98
C ARG A 110 -23.37 15.44 7.46
N PHE A 111 -23.08 16.71 7.73
CA PHE A 111 -24.03 17.84 7.83
C PHE A 111 -23.65 18.92 6.83
#